data_AF-H9EZX1-F1
#
_entry.id   AF-H9EZX1-F1
#
_cell.length_a   1.000
_cell.length_b   1.000
_cell.length_c   1.000
_cell.angle_alpha   90.00
_cell.angle_beta   90.00
_cell.angle_gamma   90.00
#
_symmetry.space_group_name_H-M   'P 1'
#
loop_
_entity.id
_entity.type
_entity.pdbx_description
1 polymer ?
#
loop_
_entity_poly.entity_id
_entity_poly.type
_entity_poly.pdbx_seq_one_letter_code
_entity_poly.pdbx_strand_id
1 'polypeptide(L)'
;MNLRSVFTVEQQRILQRYYENGMTNQSKNCFQLILQCAQETKLDFSVVRTWVGNKRRKMSSKNSESGTATTGTSLSAPDITVRNVVNITRPSSQQSSWTS
;
A
#
# COMPACT_ATOMS: atom_id res chain seq x y z
N MET A 1 -9.41 -19.17 -1.24
CA MET A 1 -8.46 -19.17 -2.38
C MET A 1 -7.06 -19.40 -1.85
N ASN A 2 -6.35 -20.42 -2.36
CA ASN A 2 -4.93 -20.61 -2.07
C ASN A 2 -4.14 -19.53 -2.81
N LEU A 3 -3.61 -18.54 -2.10
CA LEU A 3 -2.82 -17.45 -2.66
C LEU A 3 -1.45 -17.99 -3.12
N ARG A 4 -1.37 -18.55 -4.33
CA ARG A 4 -0.08 -18.85 -4.95
C ARG A 4 0.59 -17.53 -5.32
N SER A 5 1.62 -17.17 -4.58
CA SER A 5 2.47 -16.03 -4.89
C SER A 5 3.18 -16.27 -6.23
N VAL A 6 3.32 -15.20 -7.03
CA VAL A 6 4.06 -15.21 -8.31
C VAL A 6 5.58 -15.35 -8.11
N PHE A 7 6.06 -15.07 -6.90
CA PHE A 7 7.45 -15.30 -6.52
C PHE A 7 7.66 -16.76 -6.13
N THR A 8 8.82 -17.30 -6.47
CA THR A 8 9.22 -18.63 -5.99
C THR A 8 9.31 -18.65 -4.46
N VAL A 9 9.31 -19.84 -3.87
CA VAL A 9 9.44 -20.00 -2.41
C VAL A 9 10.76 -19.38 -1.91
N GLU A 10 11.84 -19.56 -2.67
CA GLU A 10 13.15 -19.02 -2.31
C GLU A 10 13.18 -17.48 -2.39
N GLN A 11 12.59 -16.90 -3.43
CA GLN A 11 12.46 -15.44 -3.55
C GLN A 11 11.67 -14.87 -2.37
N GLN A 12 10.58 -15.52 -1.95
CA GLN A 12 9.81 -15.09 -0.78
C GLN A 12 10.63 -15.15 0.51
N ARG A 13 11.43 -16.21 0.69
CA ARG A 13 12.30 -16.38 1.86
C ARG A 13 13.31 -15.23 1.95
N ILE A 14 13.96 -14.91 0.84
CA ILE A 14 14.95 -13.82 0.78
C ILE A 14 14.28 -12.47 1.01
N LEU A 15 13.17 -12.18 0.32
CA LEU A 15 12.40 -10.93 0.50
C LEU A 15 12.00 -10.72 1.97
N GLN A 16 11.52 -11.79 2.62
CA GLN A 16 11.14 -11.78 4.03
C GLN A 16 12.35 -11.51 4.94
N ARG A 17 13.48 -12.20 4.73
CA ARG A 17 14.71 -12.02 5.51
C ARG A 17 15.22 -10.57 5.44
N TYR A 18 15.25 -9.96 4.26
CA TYR A 18 15.67 -8.55 4.13
C TYR A 18 14.68 -7.60 4.81
N TYR A 19 13.38 -7.87 4.78
CA TYR A 19 12.38 -7.07 5.48
C TYR A 19 12.61 -7.09 7.00
N GLU A 20 12.87 -8.28 7.56
CA GLU A 20 13.22 -8.46 8.97
C GLU A 20 14.55 -7.77 9.33
N ASN A 21 15.50 -7.73 8.39
CA ASN A 21 16.76 -6.99 8.52
C ASN A 21 16.65 -5.48 8.23
N GLY A 22 15.44 -4.92 8.17
CA GLY A 22 15.24 -3.47 8.09
C GLY A 22 14.91 -2.91 6.70
N MET A 23 14.72 -3.74 5.67
CA MET A 23 14.22 -3.33 4.34
C MET A 23 12.71 -3.02 4.35
N THR A 24 12.26 -2.14 5.25
CA THR A 24 10.85 -1.95 5.61
C THR A 24 10.19 -0.73 4.95
N ASN A 25 10.98 0.13 4.30
CA ASN A 25 10.52 1.35 3.66
C ASN A 25 11.37 1.69 2.42
N GLN A 26 11.11 2.84 1.79
CA GLN A 26 11.78 3.27 0.56
C GLN A 26 12.80 4.40 0.79
N SER A 27 13.16 4.68 2.05
CA SER A 27 14.15 5.72 2.38
C SER A 27 15.55 5.36 1.89
N LYS A 28 16.46 6.35 1.92
CA LYS A 28 17.87 6.16 1.58
C LYS A 28 18.53 5.05 2.42
N ASN A 29 18.11 4.88 3.67
CA ASN A 29 18.63 3.83 4.56
C ASN A 29 18.28 2.41 4.07
N CYS A 30 17.15 2.23 3.36
CA CYS A 30 16.78 0.93 2.80
C CYS A 30 17.28 0.71 1.36
N PHE A 31 17.84 1.73 0.70
CA PHE A 31 18.21 1.63 -0.72
C PHE A 31 19.19 0.48 -0.98
N GLN A 32 20.26 0.38 -0.18
CA GLN A 32 21.26 -0.67 -0.31
C GLN A 32 20.66 -2.06 -0.06
N LEU A 33 19.79 -2.20 0.95
CA LEU A 33 19.10 -3.46 1.24
C LEU A 33 18.17 -3.88 0.09
N ILE A 34 17.43 -2.95 -0.51
CA ILE A 34 16.57 -3.21 -1.68
C ILE A 34 17.43 -3.63 -2.88
N LEU A 35 18.57 -2.96 -3.09
CA LEU A 35 19.50 -3.29 -4.17
C LEU A 35 20.10 -4.68 -4.01
N GLN A 36 20.59 -5.02 -2.82
CA GLN A 36 21.13 -6.34 -2.51
C GLN A 36 20.06 -7.44 -2.65
N CYS A 37 18.86 -7.19 -2.13
CA CYS A 37 17.76 -8.13 -2.23
C CYS A 37 17.38 -8.41 -3.70
N ALA A 38 17.35 -7.39 -4.56
CA ALA A 38 17.11 -7.55 -6.00
C ALA A 38 18.17 -8.45 -6.66
N GLN A 39 19.45 -8.22 -6.35
CA GLN A 39 20.56 -9.01 -6.89
C GLN A 39 20.53 -10.48 -6.43
N GLU A 40 20.13 -10.72 -5.17
CA GLU A 40 20.07 -12.07 -4.60
C GLU A 40 18.84 -12.85 -5.11
N THR A 41 17.69 -12.18 -5.21
CA THR A 41 16.43 -12.78 -5.72
C THR A 41 16.37 -12.90 -7.23
N LYS A 42 17.31 -12.26 -7.95
CA LYS A 42 17.32 -12.12 -9.41
C LYS A 42 16.05 -11.44 -9.94
N LEU A 43 15.53 -10.48 -9.17
CA LEU A 43 14.40 -9.65 -9.54
C LEU A 43 14.87 -8.24 -9.89
N ASP A 44 14.05 -7.51 -10.62
CA ASP A 44 14.29 -6.09 -10.85
C ASP A 44 14.16 -5.29 -9.54
N PHE A 45 14.98 -4.26 -9.42
CA PHE A 45 14.97 -3.36 -8.28
C PHE A 45 13.57 -2.73 -8.02
N SER A 46 12.85 -2.39 -9.09
CA SER A 46 11.48 -1.85 -9.01
C SER A 46 10.48 -2.85 -8.42
N VAL A 47 10.64 -4.14 -8.76
CA VAL A 47 9.79 -5.23 -8.26
C VAL A 47 9.97 -5.38 -6.76
N VAL A 48 11.22 -5.42 -6.28
CA VAL A 48 11.52 -5.51 -4.84
C VAL A 48 11.03 -4.26 -4.10
N ARG A 49 11.28 -3.06 -4.63
CA ARG A 49 10.81 -1.79 -4.05
C ARG A 49 9.28 -1.76 -3.90
N THR A 50 8.56 -2.25 -4.90
CA THR A 50 7.08 -2.35 -4.89
C THR A 50 6.61 -3.37 -3.88
N TRP A 51 7.28 -4.52 -3.80
CA TRP A 51 6.98 -5.56 -2.82
C TRP A 51 7.09 -5.03 -1.38
N VAL A 52 8.13 -4.27 -1.05
CA VAL A 52 8.32 -3.65 0.28
C VAL A 52 7.13 -2.75 0.63
N GLY A 53 6.73 -1.88 -0.30
CA GLY A 53 5.57 -1.00 -0.11
C GLY A 53 4.27 -1.76 0.13
N ASN A 54 4.06 -2.86 -0.60
CA ASN A 54 2.90 -3.73 -0.43
C ASN A 54 2.92 -4.46 0.92
N LYS A 55 4.07 -5.02 1.30
CA LYS A 55 4.25 -5.73 2.57
C LYS A 55 3.95 -4.82 3.76
N ARG A 56 4.47 -3.59 3.75
CA ARG A 56 4.22 -2.58 4.79
C ARG A 56 2.73 -2.26 4.93
N ARG A 57 2.01 -2.04 3.82
CA ARG A 57 0.56 -1.77 3.84
C ARG A 57 -0.24 -2.93 4.43
N LYS A 58 0.10 -4.19 4.07
CA LYS A 58 -0.55 -5.38 4.64
C LYS A 58 -0.35 -5.47 6.15
N MET A 59 0.83 -5.12 6.66
CA MET A 59 1.09 -5.14 8.11
C MET A 59 0.43 -3.97 8.85
N SER A 60 0.42 -2.78 8.27
CA SER A 60 -0.25 -1.61 8.86
C SER A 60 -1.77 -1.82 8.98
N SER A 61 -2.40 -2.41 7.97
CA SER A 61 -3.85 -2.65 7.96
C SER A 61 -4.26 -3.64 9.06
N LYS A 62 -3.37 -4.56 9.44
CA LYS A 62 -3.61 -5.53 10.51
C LYS A 62 -3.52 -4.92 11.92
N ASN A 63 -2.95 -3.72 12.06
CA ASN A 63 -2.85 -3.00 13.33
C ASN A 63 -4.05 -2.04 13.57
N SER A 64 -4.86 -1.77 12.54
CA SER A 64 -6.01 -0.87 12.62
C SER A 64 -7.36 -1.61 12.74
N GLU A 65 -7.35 -2.95 12.67
CA GLU A 65 -8.57 -3.75 12.59
C GLU A 65 -8.60 -4.83 13.69
N SER A 66 -8.91 -4.39 14.92
CA SER A 66 -9.87 -5.14 15.74
C SER A 66 -11.23 -4.55 15.41
N GLY A 67 -11.83 -5.01 14.31
CA GLY A 67 -13.03 -4.39 13.75
C GLY A 67 -13.36 -4.89 12.35
N THR A 68 -13.60 -6.19 12.23
CA THR A 68 -14.46 -6.84 11.21
C THR A 68 -14.40 -6.34 9.75
N ALA A 69 -13.95 -7.26 8.90
CA ALA A 69 -14.53 -7.66 7.60
C ALA A 69 -13.78 -7.22 6.33
N THR A 70 -13.10 -8.22 5.74
CA THR A 70 -13.17 -8.59 4.32
C THR A 70 -13.58 -7.50 3.31
N THR A 71 -12.62 -6.97 2.54
CA THR A 71 -12.80 -6.84 1.08
C THR A 71 -11.45 -6.76 0.37
N GLY A 72 -11.15 -7.77 -0.44
CA GLY A 72 -10.09 -7.72 -1.43
C GLY A 72 -10.71 -7.65 -2.82
N THR A 73 -10.64 -6.49 -3.48
CA THR A 73 -10.70 -6.21 -4.94
C THR A 73 -10.62 -4.67 -5.05
N SER A 74 -10.15 -3.97 -6.07
CA SER A 74 -9.74 -4.28 -7.43
C SER A 74 -8.96 -3.05 -7.95
N LEU A 75 -8.12 -3.26 -8.95
CA LEU A 75 -7.82 -2.25 -9.97
C LEU A 75 -9.14 -1.89 -10.69
N SER A 76 -9.49 -0.62 -10.89
CA SER A 76 -10.23 -0.09 -12.05
C SER A 76 -10.67 1.37 -11.80
N ALA A 77 -10.36 2.22 -12.79
CA ALA A 77 -11.05 3.41 -13.33
C ALA A 77 -11.93 4.35 -12.46
N PRO A 78 -11.96 5.65 -12.78
CA PRO A 78 -12.93 6.59 -12.23
C PRO A 78 -14.29 6.40 -12.92
N ASP A 79 -15.32 6.00 -12.18
CA ASP A 79 -16.70 6.06 -12.67
C ASP A 79 -17.56 6.98 -11.83
N ILE A 80 -18.14 7.92 -12.54
CA ILE A 80 -19.14 8.89 -12.13
C ILE A 80 -20.39 8.12 -11.71
N THR A 81 -20.85 8.31 -10.47
CA THR A 81 -22.24 7.98 -10.14
C THR A 81 -22.84 9.10 -9.31
N VAL A 82 -23.68 9.85 -10.02
CA VAL A 82 -24.69 10.79 -9.54
C VAL A 82 -25.61 10.06 -8.55
N ARG A 83 -25.73 10.56 -7.33
CA ARG A 83 -26.93 10.34 -6.49
C ARG A 83 -27.32 11.63 -5.78
N ASN A 84 -28.22 12.33 -6.45
CA ASN A 84 -29.08 13.37 -5.91
C ASN A 84 -30.18 12.71 -5.05
N VAL A 85 -30.22 13.04 -3.76
CA VAL A 85 -31.48 13.15 -2.99
C VAL A 85 -31.26 14.11 -1.81
N VAL A 86 -31.89 15.27 -1.97
CA VAL A 86 -32.29 16.28 -0.99
C VAL A 86 -32.44 15.77 0.46
N ASN A 87 -31.65 16.33 1.38
CA ASN A 87 -32.12 16.62 2.72
C ASN A 87 -31.70 18.05 3.10
N ILE A 88 -32.71 18.86 3.38
CA ILE A 88 -32.63 20.27 3.71
C ILE A 88 -32.38 20.39 5.21
N THR A 89 -31.26 20.97 5.62
CA THR A 89 -31.18 21.74 6.87
C THR A 89 -30.05 22.79 6.77
N ARG A 90 -30.46 23.98 6.30
CA ARG A 90 -29.99 25.36 6.54
C ARG A 90 -28.52 25.64 6.93
N PRO A 91 -27.84 26.61 6.27
CA PRO A 91 -26.42 26.92 6.47
C PRO A 91 -26.18 27.92 7.62
N SER A 92 -25.04 27.79 8.30
CA SER A 92 -24.47 28.85 9.14
C SER A 92 -23.04 29.14 8.69
N SER A 93 -22.93 30.16 7.84
CA SER A 93 -21.94 31.23 7.86
C SER A 93 -20.54 30.93 8.42
N GLN A 94 -19.54 30.91 7.53
CA GLN A 94 -18.55 31.99 7.47
C GLN A 94 -17.69 31.85 6.20
N GLN A 95 -17.96 32.74 5.25
CA GLN A 95 -17.12 33.05 4.10
C GLN A 95 -16.47 34.41 4.36
N SER A 96 -15.14 34.46 4.32
CA SER A 96 -14.31 35.66 4.16
C SER A 96 -12.84 35.22 4.30
N SER A 97 -11.88 35.54 3.44
CA SER A 97 -11.79 36.40 2.27
C SER A 97 -10.51 36.01 1.51
N TRP A 98 -10.53 36.08 0.18
CA TRP A 98 -9.30 36.08 -0.62
C TRP A 98 -8.77 37.51 -0.75
N THR A 99 -7.51 37.75 -0.35
CA THR A 99 -6.57 38.82 -0.78
C THR A 99 -5.22 38.46 -0.12
N SER A 100 -4.03 38.56 -0.72
CA SER A 100 -3.53 39.22 -1.92
C SER A 100 -2.44 38.39 -2.59
#